data_AF-A0A232FFY3-F1
#
_entry.id   AF-A0A232FFY3-F1
#
_cell.length_a   1.000
_cell.length_b   1.000
_cell.length_c   1.000
_cell.angle_alpha   90.00
_cell.angle_beta   90.00
_cell.angle_gamma   90.00
#
_symmetry.space_group_name_H-M   'P 1'
#
loop_
_entity.id
_entity.type
_entity.pdbx_description
1 polymer ?
#
loop_
_entity_poly.entity_id
_entity_poly.type
_entity_poly.pdbx_seq_one_letter_code
_entity_poly.pdbx_strand_id
1 'polypeptide(L)'
;MADNVKPDVIKKTQQMLLPYFTEPPLTEKLLRKPPFRYIHDIITTIIKKTGFLDGLFTAAELQSESLKDRSSKIKFLNKLIYVVESTTGEHLSVKANKIIAGLEPAKTNQLLQLIGKALKNKVECGIKWLS
;
A
#
# COMPACT_ATOMS: atom_id res chain seq x y z
N MET A 1 1.54 -7.91 24.63
CA MET A 1 2.57 -7.04 24.03
C MET A 1 1.91 -6.29 22.89
N ALA A 2 1.48 -5.05 23.11
CA ALA A 2 0.76 -4.30 22.08
C ALA A 2 1.78 -3.76 21.08
N ASP A 3 1.72 -4.24 19.83
CA ASP A 3 2.46 -3.73 18.68
C ASP A 3 2.30 -2.21 18.58
N ASN A 4 3.21 -1.48 19.20
CA ASN A 4 3.16 -0.04 19.35
C ASN A 4 3.69 0.57 18.05
N VAL A 5 2.82 0.69 17.04
CA VAL A 5 3.14 1.48 15.84
C VAL A 5 3.47 2.89 16.32
N LYS A 6 4.75 3.28 16.20
CA LYS A 6 5.22 4.59 16.64
C LYS A 6 4.41 5.68 15.92
N PRO A 7 3.95 6.72 16.62
CA PRO A 7 3.20 7.81 15.99
C PRO A 7 4.01 8.53 14.91
N ASP A 8 5.34 8.51 15.03
CA ASP A 8 6.27 9.03 14.03
C ASP A 8 6.15 8.32 12.66
N VAL A 9 6.04 6.99 12.68
CA VAL A 9 5.84 6.14 11.48
C VAL A 9 4.50 6.48 10.82
N ILE A 10 3.47 6.71 11.63
CA ILE A 10 2.13 7.08 11.11
C ILE A 10 2.18 8.45 10.44
N LYS A 11 2.74 9.46 11.12
CA LYS A 11 2.90 10.82 10.55
C LYS A 11 3.70 10.79 9.26
N LYS A 12 4.79 10.02 9.20
CA LYS A 12 5.59 9.85 7.99
C LYS A 12 4.79 9.23 6.84
N THR A 13 4.00 8.20 7.14
CA THR A 13 3.11 7.55 6.14
C THR A 13 2.06 8.53 5.62
N GLN A 14 1.44 9.31 6.51
CA GLN A 14 0.51 10.38 6.14
C GLN A 14 1.17 11.40 5.21
N GLN A 15 2.32 11.96 5.60
CA GLN A 15 3.02 12.95 4.78
C GLN A 15 3.44 12.42 3.41
N MET A 16 3.79 11.14 3.32
CA MET A 16 4.16 10.52 2.04
C MET A 16 2.95 10.21 1.16
N LEU A 17 1.77 9.92 1.71
CA LEU A 17 0.62 9.46 0.92
C LEU A 17 -0.48 10.52 0.70
N LEU A 18 -0.71 11.43 1.66
CA LEU A 18 -1.66 12.55 1.57
C LEU A 18 -1.55 13.40 0.29
N PRO A 19 -0.35 13.69 -0.27
CA PRO A 19 -0.27 14.46 -1.51
C PRO A 19 -0.79 13.69 -2.75
N TYR A 20 -0.86 12.36 -2.71
CA TYR A 20 -1.30 11.55 -3.86
C TYR A 20 -2.81 11.28 -3.84
N PHE A 21 -3.41 11.21 -2.65
CA PHE A 21 -4.85 11.02 -2.49
C PHE A 21 -5.36 11.62 -1.17
N THR A 22 -6.54 12.22 -1.23
CA THR A 22 -7.28 12.77 -0.07
C THR A 22 -8.23 11.76 0.56
N GLU A 23 -8.64 10.74 -0.19
CA GLU A 23 -9.51 9.65 0.25
C GLU A 23 -8.88 8.31 -0.17
N PRO A 24 -8.84 7.30 0.71
CA PRO A 24 -9.45 7.20 2.04
C PRO A 24 -8.66 7.92 3.16
N PRO A 25 -9.30 8.30 4.28
CA PRO A 25 -8.67 9.11 5.32
C PRO A 25 -7.58 8.33 6.08
N LEU A 26 -6.35 8.82 6.00
CA LEU A 26 -5.16 8.23 6.63
C LEU A 26 -5.13 8.47 8.15
N THR A 27 -6.10 7.95 8.91
CA THR A 27 -6.16 8.11 10.37
C THR A 27 -5.26 7.13 11.12
N GLU A 28 -4.77 7.53 12.29
CA GLU A 28 -3.95 6.67 13.16
C GLU A 28 -4.66 5.35 13.54
N LYS A 29 -5.99 5.41 13.72
CA LYS A 29 -6.80 4.22 14.05
C LYS A 29 -6.73 3.17 12.93
N LEU A 30 -6.84 3.61 11.68
CA LEU A 30 -6.78 2.70 10.52
C LEU A 30 -5.34 2.23 10.27
N LEU A 31 -4.33 3.09 10.47
CA LEU A 31 -2.92 2.71 10.30
C LEU A 31 -2.40 1.79 11.41
N ARG A 32 -2.99 1.83 12.62
CA ARG A 32 -2.70 0.89 13.70
C ARG A 32 -3.26 -0.51 13.46
N LYS A 33 -4.41 -0.63 12.80
CA LYS A 33 -5.01 -1.93 12.48
C LYS A 33 -5.70 -1.87 11.11
N PRO A 34 -4.94 -1.85 10.01
CA PRO A 34 -5.49 -1.62 8.69
C PRO A 34 -6.32 -2.84 8.25
N PRO A 35 -7.64 -2.68 8.01
CA PRO A 35 -8.42 -3.76 7.42
C PRO A 35 -7.99 -3.94 5.96
N PHE A 36 -8.10 -5.17 5.43
CA PHE A 36 -7.71 -5.47 4.04
C PHE A 36 -8.39 -4.53 3.02
N ARG A 37 -9.68 -4.25 3.22
CA ARG A 37 -10.45 -3.35 2.35
C ARG A 37 -9.81 -1.97 2.26
N TYR A 38 -9.28 -1.45 3.36
CA TYR A 38 -8.63 -0.15 3.40
C TYR A 38 -7.29 -0.14 2.67
N ILE A 39 -6.48 -1.20 2.82
CA ILE A 39 -5.22 -1.34 2.07
C ILE A 39 -5.50 -1.42 0.56
N HIS A 40 -6.52 -2.20 0.18
CA HIS A 40 -6.94 -2.35 -1.22
C HIS A 40 -7.44 -1.03 -1.81
N ASP A 41 -8.22 -0.27 -1.04
CA ASP A 41 -8.74 1.04 -1.46
C ASP A 41 -7.62 2.07 -1.67
N ILE A 42 -6.64 2.12 -0.76
CA ILE A 42 -5.42 2.94 -0.92
C ILE A 42 -4.70 2.57 -2.21
N ILE A 43 -4.43 1.28 -2.43
CA ILE A 43 -3.67 0.84 -3.61
C ILE A 43 -4.44 1.15 -4.89
N THR A 44 -5.73 0.87 -4.94
CA THR A 44 -6.58 1.17 -6.10
C THR A 44 -6.60 2.67 -6.40
N THR A 45 -6.66 3.50 -5.36
CA THR A 45 -6.62 4.95 -5.51
C THR A 45 -5.26 5.43 -6.01
N ILE A 46 -4.16 4.89 -5.48
CA ILE A 46 -2.81 5.18 -5.96
C ILE A 46 -2.66 4.81 -7.44
N ILE A 47 -3.11 3.62 -7.84
CA ILE A 47 -3.08 3.18 -9.26
C ILE A 47 -3.85 4.18 -10.13
N LYS A 48 -5.07 4.54 -9.74
CA LYS A 48 -5.91 5.50 -10.50
C LYS A 48 -5.33 6.91 -10.56
N LYS A 49 -4.69 7.39 -9.48
CA LYS A 49 -4.18 8.77 -9.39
C LYS A 49 -2.80 8.95 -10.01
N THR A 50 -1.94 7.95 -9.88
CA THR A 50 -0.51 8.04 -10.23
C THR A 50 -0.11 7.13 -11.38
N GLY A 51 -0.99 6.22 -11.81
CA GLY A 51 -0.67 5.14 -12.74
C GLY A 51 0.43 4.22 -12.22
N PHE A 52 0.75 4.26 -10.92
CA PHE A 52 1.73 3.37 -10.32
C PHE A 52 1.11 2.00 -10.17
N LEU A 53 1.74 0.97 -10.73
CA LEU A 53 1.20 -0.40 -10.83
C LEU A 53 0.03 -0.54 -11.82
N ASP A 54 -0.15 0.44 -12.73
CA ASP A 54 -1.05 0.28 -13.87
C ASP A 54 -0.60 -0.92 -14.73
N GLY A 55 -1.54 -1.81 -15.05
CA GLY A 55 -1.25 -3.08 -15.72
C GLY A 55 -0.72 -4.22 -14.84
N LEU A 56 -0.40 -3.99 -13.56
CA LEU A 56 0.06 -5.06 -12.66
C LEU A 56 -1.09 -5.95 -12.16
N PHE A 57 -2.23 -5.33 -11.90
CA PHE A 57 -3.44 -5.99 -11.44
C PHE A 57 -4.48 -6.03 -12.55
N THR A 58 -5.18 -7.14 -12.64
CA THR A 58 -6.32 -7.25 -13.56
C THR A 58 -7.50 -6.41 -13.09
N ALA A 59 -8.39 -6.01 -13.99
CA ALA A 59 -9.60 -5.25 -13.64
C ALA A 59 -10.44 -5.97 -12.56
N ALA A 60 -10.46 -7.31 -12.58
CA ALA A 60 -11.10 -8.12 -11.54
C ALA A 60 -10.40 -7.99 -10.18
N GLU A 61 -9.06 -7.98 -10.13
CA GLU A 61 -8.29 -7.80 -8.88
C GLU A 61 -8.43 -6.38 -8.31
N LEU A 62 -8.70 -5.39 -9.15
CA LEU A 62 -9.00 -4.02 -8.75
C LEU A 62 -10.42 -3.86 -8.18
N GLN A 63 -11.27 -4.89 -8.28
CA GLN A 63 -12.57 -4.92 -7.62
C GLN A 63 -12.48 -5.64 -6.28
N SER A 64 -12.67 -4.89 -5.19
CA SER A 64 -12.66 -5.43 -3.82
C SER A 64 -13.69 -6.56 -3.61
N GLU A 65 -14.79 -6.56 -4.37
CA GLU A 65 -15.81 -7.61 -4.39
C GLU A 65 -15.32 -8.93 -5.00
N SER A 66 -14.33 -8.91 -5.89
CA SER A 66 -13.78 -10.13 -6.49
C SER A 66 -12.80 -10.84 -5.56
N LEU A 67 -12.22 -10.12 -4.59
CA LEU A 67 -11.25 -10.65 -3.62
C LEU A 67 -11.95 -11.17 -2.35
N LYS A 68 -12.86 -12.15 -2.51
CA LYS A 68 -13.52 -12.84 -1.38
C LYS A 68 -12.58 -13.87 -0.75
N ASP A 69 -11.83 -14.59 -1.57
CA ASP A 69 -10.91 -15.64 -1.13
C ASP A 69 -9.65 -15.12 -0.46
N ARG A 70 -9.29 -15.76 0.66
CA ARG A 70 -8.03 -15.49 1.38
C ARG A 70 -6.82 -15.67 0.46
N SER A 71 -6.83 -16.70 -0.38
CA SER A 71 -5.76 -17.00 -1.34
C SER A 71 -5.54 -15.86 -2.34
N SER A 72 -6.63 -15.26 -2.85
CA SER A 72 -6.56 -14.13 -3.78
C SER A 72 -5.98 -12.88 -3.11
N LYS A 73 -6.37 -12.61 -1.86
CA LYS A 73 -5.78 -11.51 -1.06
C LYS A 73 -4.27 -11.69 -0.86
N ILE A 74 -3.83 -12.92 -0.61
CA ILE A 74 -2.41 -13.25 -0.44
C ILE A 74 -1.65 -12.98 -1.74
N LYS A 75 -2.18 -13.44 -2.88
CA LYS A 75 -1.57 -13.21 -4.20
C LYS A 75 -1.45 -11.72 -4.52
N PHE A 76 -2.51 -10.95 -4.27
CA PHE A 76 -2.54 -9.50 -4.48
C PHE A 76 -1.43 -8.79 -3.68
N LEU A 77 -1.34 -9.07 -2.37
CA LEU A 77 -0.32 -8.47 -1.52
C LEU A 77 1.10 -8.92 -1.88
N ASN A 78 1.31 -10.19 -2.25
CA ASN A 78 2.63 -10.67 -2.67
C ASN A 78 3.09 -9.98 -3.97
N LYS A 79 2.21 -9.82 -4.97
CA LYS A 79 2.51 -9.06 -6.19
C LYS A 79 2.91 -7.62 -5.85
N LEU A 80 2.15 -6.97 -4.98
CA LEU A 80 2.42 -5.60 -4.53
C LEU A 80 3.79 -5.50 -3.87
N ILE A 81 4.08 -6.36 -2.90
CA ILE A 81 5.35 -6.39 -2.17
C ILE A 81 6.49 -6.55 -3.17
N TYR A 82 6.42 -7.55 -4.05
CA TYR A 82 7.45 -7.81 -5.05
C TYR A 82 7.77 -6.60 -5.93
N VAL A 83 6.75 -5.90 -6.44
CA VAL A 83 6.98 -4.73 -7.30
C VAL A 83 7.51 -3.54 -6.51
N VAL A 84 7.03 -3.32 -5.28
CA VAL A 84 7.53 -2.25 -4.42
C VAL A 84 8.99 -2.50 -4.04
N GLU A 85 9.36 -3.72 -3.68
CA GLU A 85 10.74 -4.13 -3.41
C GLU A 85 11.62 -3.93 -4.65
N SER A 86 11.16 -4.36 -5.82
CA SER A 86 11.89 -4.19 -7.08
C SER A 86 12.05 -2.72 -7.48
N THR A 87 11.08 -1.85 -7.13
CA THR A 87 11.13 -0.42 -7.47
C THR A 87 11.98 0.37 -6.49
N THR A 88 11.90 0.04 -5.19
CA THR A 88 12.62 0.76 -4.14
C THR A 88 14.01 0.19 -3.86
N GLY A 89 14.27 -1.05 -4.28
CA GLY A 89 15.48 -1.80 -3.92
C GLY A 89 15.53 -2.22 -2.44
N GLU A 90 14.47 -1.97 -1.66
CA GLU A 90 14.43 -2.30 -0.23
C GLU A 90 13.63 -3.58 0.00
N HIS A 91 14.26 -4.56 0.67
CA HIS A 91 13.62 -5.82 1.02
C HIS A 91 12.66 -5.65 2.21
N LEU A 92 11.41 -6.09 2.05
CA LEU A 92 10.38 -6.02 3.06
C LEU A 92 10.24 -7.36 3.80
N SER A 93 10.44 -7.35 5.12
CA SER A 93 10.19 -8.51 5.99
C SER A 93 8.70 -8.80 6.26
N VAL A 94 7.79 -8.14 5.51
CA VAL A 94 6.34 -8.28 5.71
C VAL A 94 5.79 -9.45 4.88
N LYS A 95 4.92 -10.26 5.47
CA LYS A 95 4.26 -11.36 4.77
C LYS A 95 2.78 -11.04 4.55
N ALA A 96 2.26 -11.27 3.35
CA ALA A 96 0.86 -11.08 3.02
C ALA A 96 -0.11 -11.77 3.99
N ASN A 97 0.24 -12.99 4.44
CA ASN A 97 -0.54 -13.73 5.43
C ASN A 97 -0.69 -13.01 6.77
N LYS A 98 0.35 -12.29 7.22
CA LYS A 98 0.36 -11.54 8.47
C LYS A 98 -0.48 -10.27 8.35
N ILE A 99 -0.36 -9.56 7.22
CA ILE A 99 -1.18 -8.38 6.91
C ILE A 99 -2.67 -8.74 6.92
N ILE A 100 -3.07 -9.82 6.24
CA ILE A 100 -4.49 -10.26 6.19
C ILE A 100 -4.99 -10.66 7.57
N ALA A 101 -4.14 -11.24 8.41
CA ALA A 101 -4.47 -11.57 9.80
C ALA A 101 -4.51 -10.33 10.72
N GLY A 102 -4.20 -9.13 10.21
CA GLY A 102 -4.10 -7.91 11.01
C GLY A 102 -2.93 -7.93 11.99
N LEU A 103 -1.89 -8.71 11.67
CA LEU A 103 -0.66 -8.85 12.46
C LEU A 103 0.44 -7.97 11.86
N GLU A 104 1.36 -7.51 12.72
CA GLU A 104 2.52 -6.68 12.33
C GLU A 104 2.14 -5.38 11.59
N PRO A 105 1.28 -4.52 12.18
CA PRO A 105 0.88 -3.26 11.55
C PRO A 105 2.09 -2.34 11.30
N ALA A 106 3.14 -2.41 12.12
CA ALA A 106 4.37 -1.65 11.92
C ALA A 106 5.01 -1.93 10.55
N LYS A 107 5.10 -3.20 10.14
CA LYS A 107 5.63 -3.60 8.84
C LYS A 107 4.70 -3.23 7.68
N THR A 108 3.39 -3.26 7.92
CA THR A 108 2.40 -2.81 6.93
C THR A 108 2.55 -1.31 6.64
N ASN A 109 2.79 -0.50 7.67
CA ASN A 109 3.10 0.92 7.50
C ASN A 109 4.41 1.14 6.74
N GLN A 110 5.43 0.31 6.98
CA GLN A 110 6.68 0.37 6.22
C GLN A 110 6.45 0.12 4.73
N LEU A 111 5.63 -0.86 4.36
CA LEU A 111 5.21 -1.09 2.96
C LEU A 111 4.53 0.15 2.36
N LEU A 112 3.59 0.78 3.09
CA LEU A 112 2.91 2.00 2.66
C LEU A 112 3.89 3.18 2.46
N GLN A 113 4.89 3.32 3.33
CA GLN A 113 5.95 4.33 3.18
C GLN A 113 6.83 4.08 1.97
N LEU A 114 7.21 2.81 1.72
CA LEU A 114 7.97 2.46 0.52
C LEU A 114 7.20 2.75 -0.76
N ILE A 115 5.89 2.52 -0.77
CA ILE A 115 5.02 2.93 -1.89
C ILE A 115 5.09 4.46 -2.05
N GLY A 116 4.88 5.23 -0.97
CA GLY A 116 4.98 6.69 -1.03
C GLY A 116 6.35 7.20 -1.50
N LYS A 117 7.44 6.53 -1.10
CA LYS A 117 8.81 6.81 -1.54
C LYS A 117 9.00 6.47 -3.03
N ALA A 118 8.51 5.33 -3.49
CA ALA A 118 8.53 4.94 -4.90
C ALA A 118 7.75 5.92 -5.77
N LEU A 119 6.57 6.35 -5.30
CA LEU A 119 5.77 7.38 -5.95
C LEU A 119 6.51 8.70 -6.04
N LYS A 120 7.16 9.13 -4.95
CA LYS A 120 7.94 10.37 -4.92
C LYS A 120 9.07 10.33 -5.94
N ASN A 121 9.82 9.22 -5.97
CA ASN A 121 10.91 9.03 -6.91
C ASN A 121 10.41 8.98 -8.37
N LYS A 122 9.23 8.38 -8.62
CA LYS A 122 8.58 8.39 -9.95
C LYS A 122 8.21 9.80 -10.40
N VAL A 123 7.70 10.64 -9.50
CA VAL A 123 7.36 12.04 -9.80
C VAL A 123 8.61 12.88 -10.08
N GLU A 124 9.68 12.67 -9.31
CA GLU A 124 10.98 13.36 -9.52
C GLU A 124 11.66 12.92 -10.84
N CYS A 125 11.40 11.69 -11.30
CA CYS A 125 11.87 11.18 -12.59
C CYS A 125 11.06 11.70 -13.81
N GLY A 126 10.02 12.51 -13.60
CA GLY A 126 9.39 13.29 -14.68
C GLY A 126 8.68 12.47 -15.76
N ILE A 127 8.19 11.27 -15.47
CA ILE A 127 7.41 10.51 -16.45
C ILE A 127 5.91 10.81 -16.25
N LYS A 128 5.46 11.87 -16.94
CA LYS A 128 4.04 12.10 -17.26
C LYS A 128 3.54 10.94 -18.12
N TRP A 129 2.87 9.96 -17.52
CA TRP A 129 2.00 9.07 -18.29
C TRP A 129 0.67 9.78 -18.49
N LEU A 130 0.64 10.55 -19.58
CA LEU A 130 -0.49 11.02 -20.39
C LEU A 130 -1.69 11.69 -19.68
N SER A 131 -1.81 12.99 -19.98
CA SER A 131 -3.08 13.74 -20.07
C SER A 131 -4.10 13.04 -20.95
#